data_AF-A0AAU9NR71-F1
#
_entry.id   AF-A0AAU9NR71-F1
#
_cell.length_a   1.000
_cell.length_b   1.000
_cell.length_c   1.000
_cell.angle_alpha   90.00
_cell.angle_beta   90.00
_cell.angle_gamma   90.00
#
_symmetry.space_group_name_H-M   'P 1'
#
loop_
_entity.id
_entity.type
_entity.pdbx_description
1 polymer ?
#
loop_
_entity_poly.entity_id
_entity_poly.type
_entity_poly.pdbx_seq_one_letter_code
_entity_poly.pdbx_strand_id
1 'polypeptide(L)'
;MGFVYGEIKAAKEEIIKSLGGNEKHYKPIIDIINTKMKGRLDSTLHLTSYLLNPYYHYNDAQLQFVPDVMDAVLDFFDTLFLGDLEMQRQVVTIDLPKYKKKLIDLVPILQLNIVRYIQRNDLDWRQAN
;
A
#
# COMPACT_ATOMS: atom_id res chain seq x y z
N MET A 1 5.33 7.49 9.81
CA MET A 1 6.41 6.88 8.99
C MET A 1 5.89 6.03 7.83
N GLY A 2 4.83 5.23 7.98
CA GLY A 2 4.27 4.40 6.89
C GLY A 2 3.65 5.16 5.70
N PHE A 3 3.71 6.50 5.68
CA PHE A 3 3.29 7.34 4.56
C PHE A 3 4.44 7.80 3.67
N VAL A 4 5.68 7.81 4.18
CA VAL A 4 6.80 8.47 3.50
C VAL A 4 7.05 7.88 2.11
N TYR A 5 7.14 6.55 1.98
CA TYR A 5 7.36 5.92 0.67
C TYR A 5 6.19 6.14 -0.29
N GLY A 6 4.95 6.01 0.21
CA GLY A 6 3.74 6.19 -0.58
C GLY A 6 3.56 7.62 -1.09
N GLU A 7 3.80 8.62 -0.24
CA GLU A 7 3.74 10.04 -0.63
C GLU A 7 4.82 10.40 -1.65
N ILE A 8 6.03 9.82 -1.54
CA ILE A 8 7.07 10.04 -2.54
C ILE A 8 6.69 9.38 -3.87
N LYS A 9 6.07 8.20 -3.85
CA LYS A 9 5.53 7.55 -5.06
C LYS A 9 4.48 8.45 -5.71
N ALA A 10 3.53 8.97 -4.93
CA ALA A 10 2.50 9.90 -5.43
C ALA A 10 3.11 11.19 -6.01
N ALA A 11 4.11 11.78 -5.34
CA ALA A 11 4.81 12.96 -5.83
C ALA A 11 5.53 12.71 -7.17
N LYS A 12 6.16 11.53 -7.35
CA LYS A 12 6.76 11.14 -8.64
C LYS A 12 5.72 11.09 -9.75
N GLU A 13 4.55 10.50 -9.47
CA GLU A 13 3.44 10.43 -10.43
C GLU A 13 2.90 11.82 -10.79
N GLU A 14 2.79 12.72 -9.82
CA GLU A 14 2.37 14.11 -10.04
C GLU A 14 3.37 14.89 -10.90
N ILE A 15 4.68 14.74 -10.66
CA ILE A 15 5.73 15.35 -11.47
C ILE A 15 5.63 14.88 -12.93
N ILE A 16 5.43 13.58 -13.16
CA ILE A 16 5.26 13.01 -14.51
C ILE A 16 4.05 13.64 -15.20
N LYS A 17 2.91 13.73 -14.50
CA LYS A 17 1.68 14.32 -15.03
C LYS A 17 1.84 15.81 -15.35
N SER A 18 2.41 16.59 -14.44
CA SER A 18 2.62 18.04 -14.59
C SER A 18 3.58 18.39 -15.72
N LEU A 19 4.51 17.49 -16.05
CA LEU A 19 5.43 17.64 -17.19
C LEU A 19 4.90 17.00 -18.48
N GLY A 20 3.59 16.73 -18.54
CA GLY A 20 2.90 16.24 -19.73
C GLY A 20 3.33 14.83 -20.17
N GLY A 21 3.88 14.02 -19.25
CA GLY A 21 4.43 12.70 -19.58
C GLY A 21 5.66 12.74 -20.48
N ASN A 22 6.28 13.91 -20.69
CA ASN A 22 7.47 14.02 -21.52
C ASN A 22 8.72 13.57 -20.74
N GLU A 23 9.19 12.37 -21.07
CA GLU A 23 10.33 11.72 -20.40
C GLU A 23 11.57 12.61 -20.35
N LYS A 24 11.85 13.40 -21.39
CA LYS A 24 13.03 14.29 -21.41
C LYS A 24 13.00 15.34 -20.30
N HIS A 25 11.81 15.71 -19.81
CA HIS A 25 11.64 16.71 -18.77
C HIS A 25 11.58 16.11 -17.37
N TYR A 26 10.80 15.04 -17.18
CA TYR A 26 10.63 14.48 -15.83
C TYR A 26 11.76 13.55 -15.41
N LYS A 27 12.37 12.80 -16.34
CA LYS A 27 13.33 11.74 -16.02
C LYS A 27 14.51 12.23 -15.17
N PRO A 28 15.17 13.37 -15.48
CA PRO A 28 16.26 13.87 -14.65
C PRO A 28 15.84 14.16 -13.20
N ILE A 29 14.59 14.61 -13.00
CA ILE A 29 14.04 14.91 -11.67
C ILE A 29 13.78 13.60 -10.90
N ILE A 30 13.14 12.63 -11.56
CA ILE A 30 12.87 11.32 -10.96
C ILE A 30 14.17 10.60 -10.59
N ASP A 31 15.21 10.68 -11.44
CA ASP A 31 16.52 10.08 -11.18
C ASP A 31 17.22 10.71 -9.96
N ILE A 32 17.11 12.03 -9.78
CA ILE A 32 17.61 12.71 -8.56
C ILE A 32 16.86 12.19 -7.33
N ILE A 33 15.53 12.08 -7.38
CA ILE A 33 14.73 11.58 -6.26
C ILE A 33 15.15 10.14 -5.94
N ASN A 34 15.21 9.26 -6.93
CA ASN A 34 15.63 7.87 -6.77
C ASN A 34 17.02 7.78 -6.13
N THR A 35 17.97 8.58 -6.61
CA THR A 35 19.34 8.62 -6.07
C THR A 35 19.37 9.06 -4.61
N LYS A 36 18.56 10.05 -4.22
CA LYS A 36 18.50 10.55 -2.84
C LYS A 36 17.76 9.60 -1.89
N MET A 37 16.79 8.87 -2.40
CA MET A 37 16.04 7.89 -1.61
C MET A 37 16.84 6.63 -1.33
N LYS A 38 17.71 6.21 -2.26
CA LYS A 38 18.37 4.91 -2.27
C LYS A 38 19.02 4.53 -0.94
N GLY A 39 18.63 3.38 -0.40
CA GLY A 39 19.09 2.83 0.88
C GLY A 39 18.57 3.58 2.11
N ARG A 40 17.63 4.52 1.94
CA ARG A 40 17.11 5.37 3.02
C ARG A 40 15.59 5.30 3.07
N LEU A 41 14.93 6.05 2.19
CA LEU A 41 13.47 6.17 2.17
C LEU A 41 12.81 5.00 1.43
N ASP A 42 13.60 4.18 0.76
CA ASP A 42 13.27 2.89 0.16
C ASP A 42 13.90 1.70 0.95
N SER A 43 14.30 1.93 2.20
CA SER A 43 14.80 0.86 3.09
C SER A 43 13.70 -0.15 3.43
N THR A 44 14.11 -1.35 3.87
CA THR A 44 13.21 -2.43 4.29
C THR A 44 12.19 -1.98 5.32
N LEU A 45 12.60 -1.14 6.30
CA LEU A 45 11.69 -0.54 7.27
C LEU A 45 10.59 0.32 6.62
N HIS A 46 10.94 1.15 5.64
CA HIS A 46 10.00 2.05 4.98
C HIS A 46 9.06 1.30 4.04
N LEU A 47 9.58 0.33 3.27
CA LEU A 47 8.79 -0.54 2.40
C LEU A 47 7.84 -1.44 3.20
N THR A 48 8.29 -2.01 4.31
CA THR A 48 7.44 -2.78 5.22
C THR A 48 6.35 -1.92 5.82
N SER A 49 6.70 -0.72 6.29
CA SER A 49 5.71 0.23 6.83
C SER A 49 4.70 0.67 5.77
N TYR A 50 5.10 0.75 4.51
CA TYR A 50 4.22 1.06 3.39
C TYR A 50 3.22 -0.08 3.12
N LEU A 51 3.68 -1.33 3.09
CA LEU A 51 2.79 -2.50 2.93
C LEU A 51 1.83 -2.66 4.12
N LEU A 52 2.32 -2.47 5.35
CA LEU A 52 1.50 -2.66 6.55
C LEU A 52 0.56 -1.48 6.83
N ASN A 53 0.69 -0.37 6.11
CA ASN A 53 -0.20 0.77 6.25
C ASN A 53 -1.55 0.47 5.57
N PRO A 54 -2.66 0.36 6.33
CA PRO A 54 -3.97 0.06 5.78
C PRO A 54 -4.41 1.07 4.71
N TYR A 55 -4.00 2.33 4.82
CA TYR A 55 -4.33 3.35 3.84
C TYR A 55 -3.84 2.99 2.43
N TYR A 56 -2.62 2.48 2.27
CA TYR A 56 -2.12 2.10 0.93
C TYR A 56 -2.49 0.69 0.56
N HIS A 57 -2.33 -0.27 1.48
CA HIS A 57 -2.62 -1.66 1.21
C HIS A 57 -4.08 -1.88 0.78
N TYR A 58 -5.02 -1.15 1.38
CA TYR A 58 -6.44 -1.28 1.07
C TYR A 58 -6.86 -0.50 -0.17
N ASN A 59 -6.11 0.53 -0.54
CA ASN A 59 -6.36 1.30 -1.76
C ASN A 59 -5.72 0.65 -3.00
N ASP A 60 -4.66 -0.16 -2.83
CA ASP A 60 -3.98 -0.85 -3.91
C ASP A 60 -3.82 -2.36 -3.59
N ALA A 61 -4.80 -3.15 -4.04
CA ALA A 61 -4.81 -4.59 -3.83
C ALA A 61 -3.65 -5.32 -4.54
N GLN A 62 -2.97 -4.66 -5.49
CA GLN A 62 -1.80 -5.22 -6.18
C GLN A 62 -0.52 -5.02 -5.39
N LEU A 63 -0.51 -4.13 -4.39
CA LEU A 63 0.68 -3.81 -3.59
C LEU A 63 1.35 -5.06 -2.96
N GLN A 64 0.54 -6.02 -2.51
CA GLN A 64 1.02 -7.26 -1.88
C GLN A 64 1.70 -8.25 -2.83
N PHE A 65 1.64 -8.00 -4.14
CA PHE A 65 2.27 -8.81 -5.19
C PHE A 65 3.49 -8.11 -5.80
N VAL A 66 3.85 -6.91 -5.33
CA VAL A 66 5.07 -6.21 -5.77
C VAL A 66 6.29 -6.92 -5.15
N PRO A 67 7.15 -7.58 -5.96
CA PRO A 67 8.25 -8.38 -5.44
C PRO A 67 9.18 -7.60 -4.52
N ASP A 68 9.66 -6.43 -4.95
CA ASP A 68 10.58 -5.57 -4.18
C ASP A 68 10.03 -5.20 -2.79
N VAL A 69 8.72 -4.96 -2.68
CA VAL A 69 8.06 -4.63 -1.41
C VAL A 69 7.98 -5.87 -0.53
N MET A 70 7.70 -7.03 -1.12
CA MET A 70 7.59 -8.28 -0.39
C MET A 70 8.94 -8.81 0.10
N ASP A 71 9.97 -8.76 -0.72
CA ASP A 71 11.33 -9.12 -0.34
C ASP A 71 11.80 -8.24 0.82
N ALA A 72 11.56 -6.93 0.73
CA ALA A 72 11.86 -5.99 1.81
C ALA A 72 11.12 -6.30 3.13
N VAL A 73 9.91 -6.83 3.07
CA VAL A 73 9.13 -7.25 4.25
C VAL A 73 9.70 -8.51 4.89
N LEU A 74 10.13 -9.47 4.07
CA LEU A 74 10.79 -10.68 4.55
C LEU A 74 12.14 -10.32 5.20
N ASP A 75 12.98 -9.55 4.50
CA ASP A 75 14.26 -9.07 5.03
C ASP A 75 14.10 -8.30 6.35
N PHE A 76 13.02 -7.50 6.46
CA PHE A 76 12.71 -6.78 7.68
C PHE A 76 12.39 -7.72 8.84
N PHE A 77 11.54 -8.73 8.64
CA PHE A 77 11.21 -9.69 9.70
C PHE A 77 12.38 -10.58 10.06
N ASP A 78 13.21 -10.96 9.09
CA ASP A 78 14.46 -11.70 9.31
C ASP A 78 15.41 -10.92 10.22
N THR A 79 15.50 -9.60 9.99
CA THR A 79 16.31 -8.70 10.82
C THR A 79 15.68 -8.49 12.20
N LEU A 80 14.37 -8.28 12.27
CA LEU A 80 13.66 -7.95 13.50
C LEU A 80 13.62 -9.12 14.49
N PHE A 81 13.49 -10.34 13.98
CA PHE A 81 13.38 -11.57 14.78
C PHE A 81 14.64 -12.42 14.70
N LEU A 82 15.81 -11.80 14.49
CA LEU A 82 17.08 -12.51 14.45
C LEU A 82 17.29 -13.32 15.75
N GLY A 83 17.34 -14.65 15.62
CA GLY A 83 17.48 -15.58 16.73
C GLY A 83 16.16 -16.10 17.33
N ASP A 84 15.00 -15.58 16.89
CA ASP A 84 13.67 -16.06 17.27
C ASP A 84 12.91 -16.59 16.03
N LEU A 85 13.30 -17.81 15.64
CA LEU A 85 12.74 -18.49 14.46
C LEU A 85 11.25 -18.81 14.60
N GLU A 86 10.75 -18.99 15.83
CA GLU A 86 9.34 -19.30 16.04
C GLU A 86 8.46 -18.06 15.85
N MET A 87 8.89 -16.89 16.35
CA MET A 87 8.20 -15.63 16.07
C MET A 87 8.28 -15.27 14.58
N GLN A 88 9.45 -15.44 13.95
CA GLN A 88 9.60 -15.22 12.51
C GLN A 88 8.64 -16.11 11.70
N ARG A 89 8.58 -17.41 12.00
CA ARG A 89 7.66 -18.36 11.35
C ARG A 89 6.20 -17.93 11.54
N GLN A 90 5.82 -17.59 12.77
CA GLN A 90 4.47 -17.17 13.12
C GLN A 90 4.06 -15.92 12.32
N VAL A 91 4.90 -14.89 12.30
CA VAL A 91 4.58 -13.64 11.59
C VAL A 91 4.52 -13.85 10.07
N VAL A 92 5.52 -14.52 9.49
CA VAL A 92 5.65 -14.68 8.03
C VAL A 92 4.61 -15.65 7.46
N THR A 93 4.34 -16.76 8.15
CA THR A 93 3.50 -17.86 7.62
C THR A 93 2.04 -17.74 8.03
N ILE A 94 1.76 -17.10 9.17
CA ILE A 94 0.40 -17.06 9.73
C ILE A 94 -0.17 -15.65 9.70
N ASP A 95 0.51 -14.67 10.29
CA ASP A 95 -0.09 -13.34 10.50
C ASP A 95 -0.06 -12.46 9.24
N LEU A 96 1.04 -12.46 8.50
CA LEU A 96 1.15 -11.70 7.25
C LEU A 96 0.16 -12.20 6.17
N PRO A 97 -0.03 -13.51 5.92
CA PRO A 97 -1.07 -13.99 5.02
C PRO A 97 -2.49 -13.64 5.50
N LYS A 98 -2.77 -13.69 6.82
CA LYS A 98 -4.06 -13.27 7.37
C LYS A 98 -4.33 -11.78 7.11
N TYR A 99 -3.32 -10.92 7.31
CA TYR A 99 -3.42 -9.49 7.03
C TYR A 99 -3.78 -9.24 5.56
N LYS A 100 -3.05 -9.89 4.64
CA LYS A 100 -3.28 -9.84 3.19
C LYS A 100 -4.68 -10.31 2.77
N LYS A 101 -5.17 -11.39 3.39
CA LYS A 101 -6.44 -12.04 3.01
C LYS A 101 -7.68 -11.21 3.37
N LYS A 102 -7.65 -10.45 4.47
CA LYS A 102 -8.84 -9.74 5.00
C LYS A 102 -9.48 -8.75 4.01
N LEU A 103 -8.75 -8.28 3.00
CA LEU A 103 -9.27 -7.37 1.99
C LEU A 103 -10.20 -8.00 0.96
N ILE A 104 -9.88 -9.21 0.50
CA ILE A 104 -10.66 -9.89 -0.56
C ILE A 104 -12.10 -10.13 -0.08
N ASP A 105 -12.26 -10.43 1.22
CA ASP A 105 -13.56 -10.71 1.82
C ASP A 105 -14.31 -9.43 2.25
N LEU A 106 -13.62 -8.34 2.58
CA LEU A 106 -14.23 -7.10 3.10
C LEU A 106 -14.64 -6.10 2.02
N VAL A 107 -13.90 -6.00 0.90
CA VAL A 107 -14.22 -5.04 -0.17
C VAL A 107 -15.62 -5.27 -0.76
N PRO A 108 -16.04 -6.51 -1.09
CA PRO A 108 -17.40 -6.76 -1.55
C PRO A 108 -18.44 -6.40 -0.49
N ILE A 109 -18.18 -6.71 0.78
CA ILE A 109 -19.11 -6.44 1.90
C ILE A 109 -19.31 -4.93 2.09
N LEU A 110 -18.22 -4.15 2.05
CA LEU A 110 -18.28 -2.69 2.19
C LEU A 110 -18.99 -2.03 1.00
N GLN A 111 -18.69 -2.46 -0.23
CA GLN A 111 -19.39 -1.97 -1.42
C GLN A 111 -20.89 -2.32 -1.36
N LEU A 112 -21.23 -3.55 -0.97
CA LEU A 112 -22.63 -3.99 -0.82
C LEU A 112 -23.36 -3.18 0.26
N ASN A 113 -22.70 -2.88 1.38
CA ASN A 113 -23.29 -2.10 2.48
C ASN A 113 -23.50 -0.63 2.10
N ILE A 114 -22.57 -0.02 1.36
CA ILE A 114 -22.73 1.34 0.84
C ILE A 114 -23.88 1.40 -0.17
N VAL A 115 -23.95 0.46 -1.12
CA VAL A 115 -25.04 0.37 -2.09
C VAL A 115 -26.40 0.17 -1.39
N ARG A 116 -26.47 -0.73 -0.41
CA ARG A 116 -27.70 -0.95 0.39
C ARG A 116 -28.11 0.28 1.19
N TYR A 117 -27.15 1.05 1.71
CA TYR A 117 -27.43 2.29 2.44
C TYR A 117 -27.98 3.36 1.49
N ILE A 118 -27.36 3.55 0.33
CA ILE A 118 -27.85 4.51 -0.69
C ILE A 118 -29.25 4.11 -1.15
N GLN A 119 -29.50 2.84 -1.48
CA GLN A 119 -30.82 2.36 -1.90
C GLN A 119 -31.91 2.54 -0.83
N ARG A 120 -31.58 2.31 0.45
CA ARG A 120 -32.55 2.54 1.55
C ARG A 120 -32.95 4.00 1.66
N ASN A 121 -31.96 4.89 1.66
CA ASN A 121 -32.24 6.33 1.73
C ASN A 121 -32.88 6.85 0.43
N ASP A 122 -32.64 6.19 -0.71
CA ASP A 122 -33.28 6.51 -1.99
C ASP A 122 -34.77 6.09 -2.05
N LEU A 123 -35.13 5.03 -1.33
CA LEU A 123 -36.51 4.56 -1.23
C LEU A 123 -37.32 5.42 -0.25
N ASP A 124 -36.69 5.90 0.83
CA ASP A 124 -37.35 6.76 1.82
C ASP A 124 -37.75 8.13 1.24
N TRP A 125 -36.94 8.76 0.38
CA TRP A 125 -37.35 10.05 -0.22
C TRP A 125 -38.47 9.92 -1.26
N ARG A 126 -38.58 8.78 -1.93
CA ARG A 126 -39.65 8.53 -2.92
C ARG A 126 -40.99 8.17 -2.30
N GLN A 127 -41.00 7.78 -1.02
CA GLN A 127 -42.23 7.50 -0.27
C GLN A 127 -42.69 8.69 0.57
N ALA A 128 -41.80 9.68 0.78
CA ALA A 128 -42.08 10.89 1.55
C ALA A 128 -42.53 12.11 0.71
N ASN A 129 -42.55 12.00 -0.62
CA ASN A 129 -43.02 13.00 -1.60
C ASN A 129 -43.96 12.35 -2.62
#